data_AF-A0A4Q5YAK8-F1
#
_entry.id   AF-A0A4Q5YAK8-F1
#
_cell.length_a   1.000
_cell.length_b   1.000
_cell.length_c   1.000
_cell.angle_alpha   90.00
_cell.angle_beta   90.00
_cell.angle_gamma   90.00
#
_symmetry.space_group_name_H-M   'P 1'
#
loop_
_entity.id
_entity.type
_entity.pdbx_description
1 polymer ?
#
loop_
_entity_poly.entity_id
_entity_poly.type
_entity_poly.pdbx_seq_one_letter_code
_entity_poly.pdbx_strand_id
1 'polypeptide(L)'
;MGRKQTYAFERSGNGYRLNLGLRASGPYTFTAKTTYNGRSYMVNGRFAVQNMPIELMETGADYSLLYALSSKYQGALVDRERIGTLYDSISKNPSVKPVIETHAETIPLVDWKWYFVLIVVFAVAEWLLRKYWMAQ
;
A
#
# COMPACT_ATOMS: atom_id res chain seq x y z
N MET A 1 -0.05 -18.24 -32.47
CA MET A 1 0.63 -19.49 -32.89
C MET A 1 1.33 -20.11 -31.68
N GLY A 2 0.92 -21.31 -31.26
CA GLY A 2 1.48 -22.00 -30.09
C GLY A 2 2.87 -22.58 -30.37
N ARG A 3 3.86 -22.24 -29.54
CA ARG A 3 5.23 -22.77 -29.64
C ARG A 3 5.27 -24.21 -29.11
N LYS A 4 5.57 -25.18 -29.98
CA LYS A 4 5.87 -26.55 -29.56
C LYS A 4 7.31 -26.60 -29.05
N GLN A 5 7.51 -27.12 -27.84
CA GLN A 5 8.84 -27.29 -27.26
C GLN A 5 9.01 -28.73 -26.80
N THR A 6 10.14 -29.32 -27.17
CA THR A 6 10.50 -30.69 -26.81
C THR A 6 11.35 -30.66 -25.55
N TYR A 7 11.03 -31.55 -24.61
CA TYR A 7 11.75 -31.68 -23.36
C TYR A 7 12.11 -33.14 -23.11
N ALA A 8 13.28 -33.36 -22.50
CA ALA A 8 13.68 -34.67 -21.99
C ALA A 8 13.35 -34.74 -20.50
N PHE A 9 12.81 -35.87 -20.06
CA PHE A 9 12.59 -36.12 -18.65
C PHE A 9 13.90 -36.46 -17.94
N GLU A 10 14.09 -35.91 -16.76
CA GLU A 10 15.23 -36.21 -15.90
C GLU A 10 14.86 -37.28 -14.88
N ARG A 11 15.80 -38.19 -14.60
CA ARG A 11 15.60 -39.22 -13.57
C ARG A 11 15.69 -38.56 -12.19
N SER A 12 14.64 -38.72 -11.39
CA SER A 12 14.56 -38.20 -10.02
C SER A 12 14.11 -39.32 -9.08
N GLY A 13 15.07 -39.96 -8.41
CA GLY A 13 14.82 -41.11 -7.52
C GLY A 13 14.20 -42.30 -8.25
N ASN A 14 13.03 -42.73 -7.80
CA ASN A 14 12.23 -43.81 -8.41
C ASN A 14 11.28 -43.34 -9.52
N GLY A 15 11.36 -42.08 -9.95
CA GLY A 15 10.49 -41.52 -10.98
C GLY A 15 11.23 -40.63 -11.97
N TYR A 16 10.43 -39.98 -12.82
CA TYR A 16 10.88 -39.01 -13.80
C TYR A 16 10.25 -37.66 -13.49
N ARG A 17 11.05 -36.59 -13.50
CA ARG A 17 10.57 -35.22 -13.34
C ARG A 17 11.00 -34.39 -14.55
N LEU A 18 10.18 -33.38 -14.85
CA LEU A 18 10.47 -32.40 -15.87
C LEU A 18 10.19 -31.01 -15.29
N ASN A 19 11.20 -30.15 -15.30
CA ASN A 19 11.04 -28.75 -14.92
C ASN A 19 10.77 -27.92 -16.18
N LEU A 20 9.56 -27.36 -16.28
CA LEU A 20 9.13 -26.56 -17.42
C LEU A 20 9.44 -25.06 -17.27
N GLY A 21 9.98 -24.62 -16.12
CA GLY A 21 10.19 -23.22 -15.77
C GLY A 21 8.88 -22.43 -15.62
N LEU A 22 8.99 -21.09 -15.56
CA LEU A 22 7.84 -20.20 -15.53
C LEU A 22 7.13 -20.18 -16.90
N ARG A 23 5.81 -20.33 -16.87
CA ARG A 23 4.93 -20.29 -18.06
C ARG A 23 3.85 -19.26 -17.88
N ALA A 24 3.44 -18.67 -19.00
CA ALA A 24 2.28 -17.79 -19.02
C ALA A 24 1.04 -18.56 -18.51
N SER A 25 0.12 -17.86 -17.86
CA SER A 25 -1.15 -18.46 -17.47
C SER A 25 -1.96 -18.83 -18.71
N GLY A 26 -2.61 -19.99 -18.67
CA GLY A 26 -3.45 -20.47 -19.76
C GLY A 26 -3.51 -21.99 -19.89
N PRO A 27 -4.32 -22.50 -20.84
CA PRO A 27 -4.43 -23.92 -21.13
C PRO A 27 -3.25 -24.41 -21.97
N TYR A 28 -2.69 -25.54 -21.56
CA TYR A 28 -1.60 -26.24 -22.24
C TYR A 28 -2.00 -27.67 -22.57
N THR A 29 -1.45 -28.19 -23.66
CA THR A 29 -1.58 -29.60 -24.07
C THR A 29 -0.19 -30.20 -24.16
N PHE A 30 -0.01 -31.42 -23.66
CA PHE A 30 1.26 -32.14 -23.74
C PHE A 30 1.07 -33.52 -24.37
N THR A 31 2.15 -34.00 -25.00
CA THR A 31 2.27 -35.34 -25.54
C THR A 31 3.57 -35.93 -25.01
N ALA A 32 3.47 -36.94 -24.16
CA ALA A 32 4.61 -37.71 -23.68
C ALA A 32 4.77 -38.97 -24.52
N LYS A 33 6.00 -39.28 -24.92
CA LYS A 33 6.35 -40.49 -25.68
C LYS A 33 7.52 -41.19 -25.01
N THR A 34 7.44 -42.52 -24.89
CA THR A 34 8.55 -43.36 -24.45
C THR A 34 8.61 -44.63 -25.28
N THR A 35 9.79 -45.22 -25.41
CA THR A 35 9.99 -46.49 -26.12
C THR A 35 10.50 -47.50 -25.12
N TYR A 36 9.76 -48.58 -24.91
CA TYR A 36 10.13 -49.65 -23.98
C TYR A 36 9.91 -51.02 -24.63
N ASN A 37 10.91 -51.88 -24.62
CA ASN A 37 10.92 -53.21 -25.27
C ASN A 37 10.41 -53.19 -26.73
N GLY A 38 10.89 -52.23 -27.52
CA GLY A 38 10.51 -52.09 -28.94
C GLY A 38 9.08 -51.59 -29.19
N ARG A 39 8.29 -51.33 -28.14
CA ARG A 39 6.95 -50.75 -28.23
C ARG A 39 6.99 -49.27 -27.87
N SER A 40 6.35 -48.44 -28.69
CA SER A 40 6.19 -47.02 -28.42
C SER A 40 4.91 -46.80 -27.60
N TYR A 41 5.05 -46.09 -26.48
CA TYR A 41 3.95 -45.68 -25.63
C TYR A 41 3.79 -44.17 -25.73
N MET A 42 2.55 -43.72 -25.90
CA MET A 42 2.22 -42.30 -26.04
C MET A 42 1.04 -41.94 -25.15
N VAL A 43 1.16 -40.83 -24.41
CA VAL A 43 0.10 -40.28 -23.57
C VAL A 43 -0.10 -38.82 -23.94
N ASN A 44 -1.36 -38.45 -24.13
CA ASN A 44 -1.77 -37.06 -24.38
C ASN A 44 -2.60 -36.57 -23.19
N GLY A 45 -2.36 -35.33 -22.78
CA GLY A 45 -3.10 -34.72 -21.67
C GLY A 45 -3.16 -33.20 -21.80
N ARG A 46 -3.99 -32.58 -20.96
CA ARG A 46 -4.15 -31.14 -20.87
C ARG A 46 -4.02 -30.70 -19.42
N PHE A 47 -3.38 -29.56 -19.20
CA PHE A 47 -3.29 -28.91 -17.90
C PHE A 47 -3.41 -27.41 -18.10
N ALA A 48 -3.84 -26.69 -17.07
CA ALA A 48 -3.88 -25.23 -17.09
C ALA A 48 -2.86 -24.69 -16.09
N VAL A 49 -2.08 -23.69 -16.51
CA VAL A 49 -1.23 -22.92 -15.62
C VAL A 49 -2.04 -21.72 -15.14
N GLN A 50 -2.24 -21.60 -13.84
CA GLN A 50 -2.94 -20.46 -13.24
C GLN A 50 -1.90 -19.47 -12.71
N ASN A 51 -2.18 -18.18 -12.86
CA ASN A 51 -1.37 -17.14 -12.21
C ASN A 51 -1.83 -17.05 -10.76
N MET A 52 -1.13 -17.73 -9.84
CA MET A 52 -1.43 -17.61 -8.42
C MET A 52 -0.55 -16.49 -7.84
N PRO A 53 -1.12 -15.47 -7.17
CA PRO A 53 -0.34 -14.43 -6.55
C PRO A 53 0.55 -15.03 -5.46
N ILE A 54 1.83 -14.67 -5.45
CA ILE A 54 2.81 -15.18 -4.48
C ILE A 54 2.44 -14.77 -3.04
N GLU A 55 1.70 -13.68 -2.88
CA GLU A 55 1.14 -13.23 -1.60
C GLU A 55 0.22 -14.26 -0.94
N LEU A 56 -0.42 -15.14 -1.72
CA LEU A 56 -1.24 -16.24 -1.19
C LEU A 56 -0.42 -17.47 -0.77
N MET A 57 0.86 -17.54 -1.16
CA MET A 57 1.77 -18.64 -0.78
C MET A 57 2.56 -18.33 0.49
N GLU A 58 2.72 -17.05 0.83
CA GLU A 58 3.33 -16.61 2.08
C GLU A 58 2.30 -16.70 3.21
N THR A 59 2.35 -17.81 3.96
CA THR A 59 1.44 -18.07 5.10
C THR A 59 1.87 -17.35 6.39
N GLY A 60 2.91 -16.51 6.34
CA GLY A 60 3.47 -15.81 7.48
C GLY A 60 3.93 -14.39 7.13
N ALA A 61 4.28 -13.62 8.16
CA ALA A 61 4.84 -12.29 7.97
C ALA A 61 6.26 -12.39 7.37
N ASP A 62 6.47 -11.76 6.22
CA ASP A 62 7.80 -11.61 5.62
C ASP A 62 8.58 -10.52 6.37
N TYR A 63 9.36 -10.95 7.36
CA TYR A 63 10.21 -10.06 8.17
C TYR A 63 11.29 -9.35 7.33
N SER A 64 11.76 -9.98 6.24
CA SER A 64 12.72 -9.37 5.31
C SER A 64 12.11 -8.18 4.57
N LEU A 65 10.88 -8.34 4.06
CA LEU A 65 10.14 -7.27 3.40
C LEU A 65 9.80 -6.14 4.37
N LEU A 66 9.33 -6.48 5.58
CA LEU A 66 9.03 -5.50 6.62
C LEU A 66 10.27 -4.71 7.05
N TYR A 67 11.43 -5.38 7.17
CA TYR A 67 12.70 -4.73 7.49
C TYR A 67 13.12 -3.77 6.38
N ALA A 68 13.06 -4.21 5.12
CA ALA A 68 13.39 -3.38 3.97
C ALA A 68 12.47 -2.14 3.86
N LEU A 69 11.17 -2.32 4.12
CA LEU A 69 10.20 -1.24 4.14
C LEU A 69 10.50 -0.25 5.27
N SER A 70 10.74 -0.75 6.48
CA SER A 70 11.10 0.04 7.65
C SER A 70 12.35 0.88 7.38
N SER A 71 13.43 0.26 6.88
CA SER A 71 14.67 0.98 6.55
C SER A 71 14.46 2.06 5.47
N LYS A 72 13.60 1.81 4.48
CA LYS A 72 13.29 2.80 3.43
C LYS A 72 12.60 4.05 3.97
N TYR A 73 11.69 3.88 4.93
CA TYR A 73 10.93 4.98 5.53
C TYR A 73 11.51 5.47 6.87
N GLN A 74 12.79 5.19 7.14
CA GLN A 74 13.50 5.60 8.37
C GLN A 74 12.81 5.11 9.67
N GLY A 75 12.04 4.04 9.57
CA GLY A 75 11.47 3.32 10.70
C GLY A 75 12.43 2.25 11.23
N ALA A 76 12.18 1.78 12.45
CA ALA A 76 12.90 0.65 13.04
C ALA A 76 11.95 -0.52 13.30
N LEU A 77 12.39 -1.73 12.97
CA LEU A 77 11.69 -2.97 13.30
C LEU A 77 12.18 -3.43 14.68
N VAL A 78 11.28 -3.52 15.65
CA VAL A 78 11.61 -3.87 17.03
C VAL A 78 11.10 -5.27 17.34
N ASP A 79 12.02 -6.16 17.65
CA ASP A 79 11.71 -7.52 18.08
C ASP A 79 11.24 -7.55 19.55
N ARG A 80 10.55 -8.62 19.96
CA ARG A 80 9.93 -8.78 21.28
C ARG A 80 10.92 -8.54 22.43
N GLU A 81 12.17 -8.96 22.26
CA GLU A 81 13.22 -8.79 23.27
C GLU A 81 13.70 -7.33 23.41
N ARG A 82 13.48 -6.51 22.37
CA ARG A 82 13.98 -5.13 22.28
C ARG A 82 12.89 -4.08 22.48
N ILE A 83 11.70 -4.48 22.92
CA ILE A 83 10.58 -3.55 23.19
C ILE A 83 11.00 -2.42 24.14
N GLY A 84 11.87 -2.68 25.13
CA GLY A 84 12.39 -1.64 26.03
C GLY A 84 13.18 -0.54 25.31
N THR A 85 13.84 -0.86 24.20
CA THR A 85 14.59 0.11 23.39
C THR A 85 13.71 0.92 22.44
N LEU A 86 12.44 0.55 22.28
CA LEU A 86 11.48 1.25 21.42
C LEU A 86 11.25 2.68 21.93
N TYR A 87 11.07 2.85 23.25
CA TYR A 87 10.86 4.16 23.87
C TYR A 87 12.02 5.11 23.58
N ASP A 88 13.25 4.63 23.78
CA ASP A 88 14.46 5.41 23.50
C ASP A 88 14.61 5.74 22.01
N SER A 89 14.26 4.80 21.13
CA SER A 89 14.32 5.00 19.69
C SER A 89 13.33 6.06 19.20
N ILE A 90 12.14 6.15 19.78
CA ILE A 90 11.12 7.14 19.44
C ILE A 90 11.50 8.50 20.04
N SER A 91 11.90 8.54 21.31
CA SER A 91 12.23 9.79 22.01
C SER A 91 13.47 10.48 21.42
N LYS A 92 14.39 9.73 20.81
CA LYS A 92 15.61 10.26 20.18
C LYS A 92 15.47 10.51 18.68
N ASN A 93 14.34 10.16 18.05
CA ASN A 93 14.16 10.29 16.61
C ASN A 93 13.71 11.71 16.21
N PRO A 94 14.56 12.50 15.53
CA PRO A 94 14.24 13.87 15.14
C PRO A 94 13.26 13.98 13.95
N SER A 95 12.89 12.87 13.30
CA SER A 95 11.87 12.83 12.23
C SER A 95 10.44 12.72 12.76
N VAL A 96 10.26 12.34 14.04
CA VAL A 96 8.95 12.39 14.72
C VAL A 96 8.80 13.75 15.40
N LYS A 97 9.00 14.83 14.65
CA LYS A 97 8.62 16.16 15.13
C LYS A 97 7.10 16.22 15.12
N PRO A 98 6.46 16.68 16.21
CA PRO A 98 5.05 17.04 16.13
C PRO A 98 4.93 18.07 15.03
N VAL A 99 4.29 17.71 13.92
CA VAL A 99 3.92 18.67 12.90
C VAL A 99 2.92 19.58 13.60
N ILE A 100 3.35 20.78 13.94
CA ILE A 100 2.44 21.84 14.35
C ILE A 100 1.72 22.22 13.06
N GLU A 101 0.62 21.52 12.80
CA GLU A 101 -0.35 21.90 11.78
C GLU A 101 -0.93 23.25 12.23
N THR A 102 -0.29 24.33 11.81
CA THR A 102 -0.83 25.68 11.98
C THR A 102 -2.01 25.82 11.04
N HIS A 103 -3.20 25.46 11.52
CA HIS A 103 -4.44 25.85 10.88
C HIS A 103 -4.54 27.38 10.97
N ALA A 104 -4.20 28.05 9.87
CA ALA A 104 -4.59 29.45 9.68
C ALA A 104 -6.11 29.47 9.47
N GLU A 105 -6.86 29.44 10.56
CA GLU A 105 -8.28 29.78 10.50
C GLU A 105 -8.38 31.28 10.24
N THR A 106 -8.70 31.62 8.99
CA THR A 106 -9.10 32.97 8.62
C THR A 106 -10.49 33.20 9.21
N ILE A 107 -10.55 33.52 10.50
CA ILE A 107 -11.81 33.91 11.14
C ILE A 107 -12.24 35.21 10.46
N PRO A 108 -13.37 35.23 9.73
CA PRO A 108 -13.82 36.44 9.08
C PRO A 108 -14.12 37.49 10.16
N LEU A 109 -13.65 38.72 9.97
CA LEU A 109 -13.80 39.83 10.92
C LEU A 109 -15.27 40.06 11.37
N VAL A 110 -16.23 39.60 10.58
CA VAL A 110 -17.67 39.65 10.85
C VAL A 110 -18.12 38.73 12.00
N ASP A 111 -17.39 37.66 12.32
CA ASP A 111 -17.74 36.73 13.42
C ASP A 111 -17.57 37.39 14.81
N TRP A 112 -16.78 38.46 14.87
CA TRP A 112 -16.58 39.22 16.10
C TRP A 112 -17.75 40.16 16.32
N LYS A 113 -18.77 39.68 17.04
CA LYS A 113 -20.01 40.40 17.44
C LYS A 113 -19.79 41.85 17.92
N TRP A 114 -18.62 42.17 18.46
CA TRP A 114 -18.24 43.52 18.89
C TRP A 114 -18.18 44.55 17.74
N TYR A 115 -17.69 44.17 16.56
CA TYR A 115 -17.66 45.10 15.41
C TYR A 115 -19.06 45.44 14.92
N PHE A 116 -19.99 44.49 14.97
CA PHE A 116 -21.40 44.72 14.66
C PHE A 116 -22.01 45.75 15.63
N VAL A 117 -21.78 45.61 16.93
CA VAL A 117 -22.25 46.57 17.93
C VAL A 117 -21.65 47.97 17.70
N LEU A 118 -20.35 48.05 17.39
CA LEU A 118 -19.69 49.33 17.10
C LEU A 118 -20.33 50.05 15.90
N ILE A 119 -20.61 49.33 14.80
CA ILE A 119 -21.28 49.90 13.62
C ILE A 119 -22.69 50.37 13.97
N VAL A 120 -23.45 49.59 14.74
CA VAL A 120 -24.79 49.98 15.19
C VAL A 120 -24.74 51.24 16.07
N VAL A 121 -23.78 51.33 16.99
CA VAL A 121 -23.59 52.53 17.82
C VAL A 121 -23.26 53.75 16.96
N PHE A 122 -22.38 53.61 15.95
CA PHE A 122 -22.08 54.69 15.01
C PHE A 122 -23.30 55.11 14.20
N ALA A 123 -24.11 54.16 13.71
CA ALA A 123 -25.33 54.46 12.97
C ALA A 123 -26.39 55.16 13.85
N VAL A 124 -26.53 54.73 15.11
CA VAL A 124 -27.44 55.37 16.09
C VAL A 124 -26.93 56.75 16.45
N ALA A 125 -25.63 56.93 16.64
CA ALA A 125 -25.02 58.23 16.89
C ALA A 125 -25.24 59.17 15.70
N GLU A 126 -25.00 58.70 14.48
CA GLU A 126 -25.28 59.47 13.26
C GLU A 126 -26.75 59.89 13.20
N TRP A 127 -27.68 58.97 13.47
CA TRP A 127 -29.10 59.27 13.48
C TRP A 127 -29.50 60.28 14.57
N LEU A 128 -28.93 60.16 15.78
CA LEU A 128 -29.15 61.11 16.87
C LEU A 128 -28.59 62.50 16.54
N LEU A 129 -27.37 62.58 16.01
CA LEU A 129 -26.77 63.83 15.57
C LEU A 129 -27.60 64.46 14.44
N ARG A 130 -28.04 63.66 13.47
CA ARG A 130 -28.90 64.12 12.37
C ARG A 130 -30.24 64.64 12.90
N LYS A 131 -30.86 63.94 13.85
CA LYS A 131 -32.11 64.38 14.49
C LYS A 131 -31.91 65.67 15.29
N TYR A 132 -30.79 65.81 15.99
CA TYR A 132 -30.47 67.04 16.73
C TYR A 132 -30.25 68.22 15.77
N TRP A 133 -29.58 68.01 14.64
CA TRP A 133 -29.32 69.06 13.65
C TRP A 133 -30.55 69.45 12.81
N MET A 134 -31.51 68.53 12.63
CA MET A 134 -32.78 68.80 11.92
C MET A 134 -33.92 69.26 12.86
N ALA A 135 -33.69 69.30 14.18
CA ALA A 135 -34.67 69.76 15.17
C ALA A 135 -34.45 71.22 15.61
N GLN A 136 -33.68 72.00 14.85
CA GLN A 136 -33.50 73.45 15.04
C GLN A 136 -34.00 74.23 13.83
#